data_AF-R6BCU3-F1
#
_entry.id   AF-R6BCU3-F1
#
_cell.length_a   1.000
_cell.length_b   1.000
_cell.length_c   1.000
_cell.angle_alpha   90.00
_cell.angle_beta   90.00
_cell.angle_gamma   90.00
#
_symmetry.space_group_name_H-M   'P 1'
#
loop_
_entity.id
_entity.type
_entity.pdbx_description
1 polymer ?
#
loop_
_entity_poly.entity_id
_entity_poly.type
_entity_poly.pdbx_seq_one_letter_code
_entity_poly.pdbx_strand_id
1 'polypeptide(L)'
;MAGYSSAVKLNNMVTTSLTTLGNGISSFTAQNLGAAKPERIKAGFAAGLRLVFAICVPLVLLYFFAGRQLVYVFLESPTGTAADIGMRFLRIISPFYLIVAAKLVADGVLRGAGMMKKFMVTTFSDLTLRVALAAVLSKTALGTTGIWLAWPIGWTIATALSLIFYGTADWKKYVKKSEKSIPVEAENDEAELEMQTE
;
A
#
# COMPACT_ATOMS: atom_id res chain seq x y z
N MET A 1 26.61 -7.31 -2.45
CA MET A 1 25.52 -8.30 -2.52
C MET A 1 24.92 -8.59 -1.15
N ALA A 2 25.68 -9.09 -0.17
CA ALA A 2 25.17 -9.45 1.17
C ALA A 2 24.35 -8.35 1.87
N GLY A 3 24.91 -7.15 2.07
CA GLY A 3 24.16 -6.09 2.77
C GLY A 3 22.98 -5.50 2.01
N TYR A 4 23.00 -5.54 0.68
CA TYR A 4 21.80 -5.22 -0.12
C TYR A 4 20.69 -6.25 0.13
N SER A 5 21.02 -7.55 0.14
CA SER A 5 20.05 -8.61 0.43
C SER A 5 19.42 -8.45 1.82
N SER A 6 20.24 -8.20 2.84
CA SER A 6 19.77 -7.92 4.20
C SER A 6 18.85 -6.70 4.27
N ALA A 7 19.19 -5.62 3.56
CA ALA A 7 18.38 -4.42 3.49
C ALA A 7 17.05 -4.64 2.72
N VAL A 8 17.04 -5.48 1.68
CA VAL A 8 15.82 -5.89 0.97
C VAL A 8 14.91 -6.73 1.86
N LYS A 9 15.46 -7.62 2.71
CA LYS A 9 14.67 -8.36 3.71
C LYS A 9 13.96 -7.41 4.67
N LEU A 10 14.69 -6.44 5.23
CA LEU A 10 14.11 -5.37 6.07
C LEU A 10 13.02 -4.60 5.34
N ASN A 11 13.26 -4.22 4.08
CA ASN A 11 12.27 -3.54 3.26
C ASN A 11 10.99 -4.39 3.09
N ASN A 12 11.14 -5.66 2.75
CA ASN A 12 10.00 -6.56 2.52
C ASN A 12 9.15 -6.75 3.77
N MET A 13 9.78 -6.78 4.95
CA MET A 13 9.07 -6.82 6.23
C MET A 13 8.17 -5.59 6.38
N VAL A 14 8.72 -4.39 6.17
CA VAL A 14 7.96 -3.13 6.27
C VAL A 14 6.82 -3.09 5.25
N THR A 15 7.10 -3.36 3.97
CA THR A 15 6.08 -3.28 2.92
C THR A 15 4.98 -4.30 3.11
N THR A 16 5.30 -5.48 3.65
CA THR A 16 4.29 -6.51 3.96
C THR A 16 3.37 -6.05 5.09
N SER A 17 3.93 -5.50 6.17
CA SER A 17 3.13 -4.93 7.27
C SER A 17 2.18 -3.82 6.80
N LEU A 18 2.67 -2.93 5.95
CA LEU A 18 1.83 -1.87 5.36
C LEU A 18 0.74 -2.44 4.44
N THR A 19 1.03 -3.53 3.72
CA THR A 19 0.06 -4.20 2.85
C THR A 19 -1.08 -4.80 3.68
N THR A 20 -0.77 -5.38 4.83
CA THR A 20 -1.78 -5.88 5.79
C THR A 20 -2.71 -4.76 6.25
N LEU A 21 -2.18 -3.57 6.56
CA LEU A 21 -3.00 -2.40 6.89
C LEU A 21 -3.90 -1.99 5.71
N GLY A 22 -3.36 -1.97 4.49
CA GLY A 22 -4.15 -1.71 3.28
C GLY A 22 -5.28 -2.72 3.06
N ASN A 23 -5.06 -4.00 3.40
CA ASN A 23 -6.11 -5.03 3.37
C ASN A 23 -7.18 -4.80 4.44
N GLY A 24 -6.78 -4.36 5.65
CA GLY A 24 -7.71 -3.94 6.70
C GLY A 24 -8.61 -2.78 6.24
N ILE A 25 -8.03 -1.76 5.59
CA ILE A 25 -8.79 -0.65 5.00
C ILE A 25 -9.73 -1.11 3.90
N SER A 26 -9.32 -2.11 3.10
CA SER A 26 -10.20 -2.71 2.08
C SER A 26 -11.42 -3.38 2.71
N SER A 27 -11.24 -4.19 3.75
CA SER A 27 -12.34 -4.83 4.47
C SER A 27 -13.27 -3.79 5.12
N PHE A 28 -12.69 -2.81 5.82
CA PHE A 28 -13.44 -1.70 6.41
C PHE A 28 -14.27 -0.95 5.37
N THR A 29 -13.70 -0.67 4.20
CA THR A 29 -14.40 0.03 3.12
C THR A 29 -15.56 -0.80 2.58
N ALA A 30 -15.34 -2.09 2.32
CA ALA A 30 -16.38 -2.99 1.81
C ALA A 30 -17.56 -3.09 2.78
N GLN A 31 -17.28 -3.25 4.08
CA GLN A 31 -18.32 -3.33 5.11
C GLN A 31 -19.13 -2.04 5.22
N ASN A 32 -18.47 -0.87 5.24
CA ASN A 32 -19.19 0.40 5.33
C ASN A 32 -19.97 0.73 4.05
N LEU A 33 -19.48 0.29 2.89
CA LEU A 33 -20.20 0.43 1.64
C LEU A 33 -21.44 -0.47 1.59
N GLY A 34 -21.32 -1.72 2.07
CA GLY A 34 -22.44 -2.65 2.21
C GLY A 34 -23.49 -2.18 3.21
N ALA A 35 -23.07 -1.49 4.28
CA ALA A 35 -23.96 -0.90 5.28
C ALA A 35 -24.52 0.49 4.89
N ALA A 36 -24.38 0.91 3.62
CA ALA A 36 -24.82 2.21 3.10
C ALA A 36 -24.28 3.44 3.87
N LYS A 37 -23.05 3.35 4.40
CA LYS A 37 -22.37 4.39 5.22
C LYS A 37 -21.09 4.93 4.56
N PRO A 38 -21.16 5.52 3.35
CA PRO A 38 -19.98 5.99 2.60
C PRO A 38 -19.22 7.12 3.29
N GLU A 39 -19.85 7.90 4.16
CA GLU A 39 -19.22 8.93 4.97
C GLU A 39 -18.14 8.35 5.89
N ARG A 40 -18.35 7.13 6.41
CA ARG A 40 -17.37 6.44 7.24
C ARG A 40 -16.13 6.01 6.45
N ILE A 41 -16.24 5.80 5.14
CA ILE A 41 -15.09 5.48 4.28
C ILE A 41 -14.10 6.65 4.24
N LYS A 42 -14.59 7.90 4.16
CA LYS A 42 -13.73 9.09 4.20
C LYS A 42 -13.01 9.24 5.55
N ALA A 43 -13.74 9.03 6.64
CA ALA A 43 -13.16 9.02 7.98
C ALA A 43 -12.12 7.90 8.15
N GLY A 44 -12.43 6.70 7.65
CA GLY A 44 -11.53 5.55 7.66
C GLY A 44 -10.28 5.76 6.82
N PHE A 45 -10.38 6.39 5.66
CA PHE A 45 -9.22 6.77 4.85
C PHE A 45 -8.29 7.74 5.59
N ALA A 46 -8.84 8.80 6.20
CA ALA A 46 -8.06 9.75 6.98
C ALA A 46 -7.43 9.11 8.23
N ALA A 47 -8.18 8.24 8.93
CA ALA A 47 -7.66 7.48 10.07
C ALA A 47 -6.55 6.51 9.64
N GLY A 48 -6.74 5.81 8.52
CA GLY A 48 -5.75 4.92 7.92
C GLY A 48 -4.46 5.64 7.57
N LEU A 49 -4.54 6.83 6.93
CA LEU A 49 -3.37 7.67 6.65
C LEU A 49 -2.63 8.09 7.92
N ARG A 50 -3.35 8.54 8.95
CA ARG A 50 -2.73 8.90 10.25
C ARG A 50 -2.05 7.68 10.88
N LEU A 51 -2.69 6.52 10.86
CA LEU A 51 -2.15 5.28 11.43
C LEU A 51 -0.86 4.86 10.70
N VAL A 52 -0.88 4.81 9.37
CA VAL A 52 0.32 4.41 8.63
C VAL A 52 1.45 5.43 8.76
N PHE A 53 1.14 6.73 8.87
CA PHE A 53 2.17 7.75 9.12
C PHE A 53 2.73 7.65 10.54
N ALA A 54 1.88 7.38 11.54
CA ALA A 54 2.32 7.14 12.91
C ALA A 54 3.24 5.91 13.03
N ILE A 55 3.11 4.93 12.13
CA ILE A 55 4.01 3.76 12.05
C ILE A 55 5.26 4.08 11.23
N CYS A 56 5.11 4.71 10.06
CA CYS A 56 6.21 4.98 9.15
C CYS A 56 7.18 6.04 9.67
N VAL A 57 6.71 7.13 10.30
CA VAL A 57 7.61 8.20 10.77
C VAL A 57 8.64 7.67 11.78
N PRO A 58 8.26 6.98 12.88
CA PRO A 58 9.23 6.38 13.79
C PRO A 58 10.13 5.35 13.11
N LEU A 59 9.60 4.57 12.17
CA LEU A 59 10.38 3.56 11.45
C LEU A 59 11.46 4.18 10.56
N VAL A 60 11.13 5.27 9.87
CA VAL A 60 12.09 6.04 9.08
C VAL A 60 13.16 6.63 10.00
N LEU A 61 12.78 7.26 11.11
CA LEU A 61 13.74 7.79 12.08
C LEU A 61 14.66 6.67 12.60
N LEU A 62 14.11 5.52 12.94
CA LEU A 62 14.87 4.34 13.37
C LEU A 62 15.87 3.90 12.30
N TYR A 63 15.50 3.91 11.02
CA TYR A 63 16.43 3.54 9.94
C TYR A 63 17.51 4.60 9.70
N PHE A 64 17.22 5.87 9.95
CA PHE A 64 18.23 6.95 9.84
C PHE A 64 19.25 6.91 10.98
N PHE A 65 18.81 6.68 12.23
CA PHE A 65 19.67 6.70 13.42
C PHE A 65 20.29 5.34 13.76
N ALA A 66 19.54 4.25 13.58
CA ALA A 66 19.93 2.89 13.96
C ALA A 66 19.95 1.90 12.79
N GLY A 67 19.88 2.38 11.54
CA GLY A 67 19.85 1.51 10.36
C GLY A 67 21.05 0.58 10.26
N ARG A 68 22.23 1.00 10.75
CA ARG A 68 23.46 0.21 10.63
C ARG A 68 23.36 -1.04 11.49
N GLN A 69 22.85 -0.90 12.70
CA GLN A 69 22.59 -1.96 13.66
C GLN A 69 21.51 -2.92 13.12
N LEU A 70 20.46 -2.38 12.51
CA LEU A 70 19.40 -3.20 11.90
C LEU A 70 19.91 -4.02 10.71
N VAL A 71 20.77 -3.46 9.88
CA VAL A 71 21.41 -4.21 8.78
C VAL A 71 22.26 -5.35 9.33
N TYR A 72 23.01 -5.13 10.43
CA TYR A 72 23.82 -6.17 11.06
C TYR A 72 23.00 -7.35 11.60
N VAL A 73 21.77 -7.13 12.08
CA VAL A 73 20.89 -8.23 12.56
C VAL A 73 20.61 -9.26 11.45
N PHE A 74 20.54 -8.82 10.20
CA PHE A 74 20.25 -9.69 9.05
C PHE A 74 21.49 -10.03 8.22
N LEU A 75 22.70 -9.71 8.72
CA LEU A 75 23.95 -9.91 8.00
C LEU A 75 24.72 -11.10 8.58
N GLU A 76 24.83 -12.18 7.80
CA GLU A 76 25.50 -13.42 8.23
C GLU A 76 27.03 -13.30 8.34
N SER A 77 27.64 -12.32 7.65
CA SER A 77 29.10 -12.07 7.70
C SER A 77 29.42 -10.57 7.72
N PRO A 78 29.49 -9.94 8.92
CA PRO A 78 29.71 -8.51 9.12
C PRO A 78 31.02 -7.98 8.52
N THR A 79 30.98 -7.55 7.26
CA THR A 79 32.01 -6.68 6.69
C THR A 79 31.49 -5.23 6.68
N GLY A 80 32.36 -4.26 7.00
CA GLY A 80 32.00 -2.84 7.00
C GLY A 80 31.38 -2.41 5.66
N THR A 81 32.00 -2.82 4.55
CA THR A 81 31.55 -2.52 3.19
C THR A 81 30.16 -3.08 2.87
N ALA A 82 29.81 -4.28 3.37
CA ALA A 82 28.47 -4.82 3.16
C ALA A 82 27.41 -4.01 3.90
N ALA A 83 27.67 -3.66 5.16
CA ALA A 83 26.77 -2.84 5.97
C ALA A 83 26.53 -1.47 5.33
N ASP A 84 27.57 -0.83 4.78
CA ASP A 84 27.48 0.47 4.13
C ASP A 84 26.59 0.44 2.87
N ILE A 85 26.68 -0.64 2.07
CA ILE A 85 25.81 -0.85 0.91
C ILE A 85 24.34 -0.99 1.33
N GLY A 86 24.07 -1.80 2.35
CA GLY A 86 22.71 -1.96 2.88
C GLY A 86 22.15 -0.65 3.44
N MET A 87 22.98 0.10 4.15
CA MET A 87 22.63 1.43 4.67
C MET A 87 22.32 2.44 3.57
N ARG A 88 23.11 2.46 2.50
CA ARG A 88 22.86 3.34 1.36
C ARG A 88 21.51 3.04 0.72
N PHE A 89 21.17 1.77 0.55
CA PHE A 89 19.85 1.37 0.05
C PHE A 89 18.71 1.80 0.98
N LEU A 90 18.80 1.53 2.30
CA LEU A 90 17.76 1.90 3.26
C LEU A 90 17.56 3.41 3.36
N ARG A 91 18.63 4.21 3.29
CA ARG A 91 18.51 5.68 3.28
C ARG A 91 17.81 6.22 2.04
N ILE A 92 17.98 5.57 0.89
CA ILE A 92 17.29 5.93 -0.34
C ILE A 92 15.80 5.57 -0.24
N ILE A 93 15.49 4.39 0.29
CA ILE A 93 14.13 3.83 0.26
C ILE A 93 13.25 4.34 1.41
N SER A 94 13.81 4.46 2.62
CA SER A 94 13.03 4.69 3.84
C SER A 94 12.13 5.93 3.81
N PRO A 95 12.53 7.12 3.31
CA PRO A 95 11.64 8.27 3.24
C PRO A 95 10.38 7.99 2.41
N PHE A 96 10.48 7.12 1.42
CA PHE A 96 9.38 6.76 0.52
C PHE A 96 8.43 5.72 1.12
N TYR A 97 8.69 5.21 2.32
CA TYR A 97 7.70 4.39 3.04
C TYR A 97 6.42 5.15 3.35
N LEU A 98 6.51 6.44 3.64
CA LEU A 98 5.33 7.30 3.82
C LEU A 98 4.47 7.35 2.55
N ILE A 99 5.14 7.42 1.40
CA ILE A 99 4.50 7.50 0.09
C ILE A 99 3.80 6.17 -0.24
N VAL A 100 4.53 5.04 -0.18
CA VAL A 100 3.93 3.74 -0.49
C VAL A 100 2.85 3.34 0.53
N ALA A 101 2.97 3.77 1.79
CA ALA A 101 1.93 3.58 2.80
C ALA A 101 0.64 4.30 2.41
N ALA A 102 0.72 5.56 1.97
CA ALA A 102 -0.44 6.31 1.49
C ALA A 102 -1.08 5.63 0.26
N LYS A 103 -0.28 5.12 -0.67
CA LYS A 103 -0.76 4.31 -1.80
C LYS A 103 -1.54 3.09 -1.31
N LEU A 104 -1.00 2.33 -0.36
CA LEU A 104 -1.63 1.10 0.14
C LEU A 104 -2.97 1.37 0.83
N VAL A 105 -3.10 2.49 1.54
CA VAL A 105 -4.38 2.94 2.10
C VAL A 105 -5.36 3.29 0.98
N ALA A 106 -4.95 4.09 -0.01
CA ALA A 106 -5.81 4.47 -1.14
C ALA A 106 -6.25 3.25 -1.97
N ASP A 107 -5.31 2.37 -2.30
CA ASP A 107 -5.57 1.12 -3.01
C ASP A 107 -6.45 0.16 -2.19
N GLY A 108 -6.31 0.16 -0.87
CA GLY A 108 -7.20 -0.53 0.05
C GLY A 108 -8.64 -0.05 -0.14
N VAL A 109 -8.86 1.27 -0.12
CA VAL A 109 -10.20 1.83 -0.36
C VAL A 109 -10.71 1.51 -1.77
N LEU A 110 -9.88 1.67 -2.81
CA LEU A 110 -10.29 1.37 -4.20
C LEU A 110 -10.72 -0.10 -4.35
N ARG A 111 -9.97 -1.04 -3.75
CA ARG A 111 -10.33 -2.46 -3.76
C ARG A 111 -11.61 -2.73 -2.96
N GLY A 112 -11.71 -2.19 -1.75
CA GLY A 112 -12.87 -2.38 -0.89
C GLY A 112 -14.17 -1.79 -1.45
N ALA A 113 -14.06 -0.71 -2.22
CA ALA A 113 -15.20 -0.10 -2.91
C ALA A 113 -15.55 -0.79 -4.25
N GLY A 114 -14.89 -1.90 -4.60
CA GLY A 114 -15.11 -2.63 -5.85
C GLY A 114 -14.58 -1.90 -7.10
N MET A 115 -13.73 -0.88 -6.94
CA MET A 115 -13.10 -0.12 -8.04
C MET A 115 -11.85 -0.83 -8.58
N MET A 116 -11.96 -2.15 -8.84
CA MET A 116 -10.84 -3.00 -9.21
C MET A 116 -10.09 -2.50 -10.45
N LYS A 117 -10.80 -1.97 -11.47
CA LYS A 117 -10.16 -1.40 -12.67
C LYS A 117 -9.18 -0.27 -12.34
N LYS A 118 -9.55 0.65 -11.43
CA LYS A 118 -8.69 1.76 -11.01
C LYS A 118 -7.46 1.27 -10.24
N PHE A 119 -7.67 0.33 -9.32
CA PHE A 119 -6.59 -0.33 -8.58
C PHE A 119 -5.63 -1.11 -9.49
N MET A 120 -6.15 -1.80 -10.50
CA MET A 120 -5.31 -2.51 -11.47
C MET A 120 -4.45 -1.53 -12.26
N VAL A 121 -5.02 -0.42 -12.75
CA VAL A 121 -4.25 0.61 -13.45
C VAL A 121 -3.11 1.13 -12.56
N THR A 122 -3.37 1.47 -11.29
CA THR A 122 -2.32 1.98 -10.39
C THR A 122 -1.22 0.95 -10.14
N THR A 123 -1.59 -0.32 -9.97
CA THR A 123 -0.65 -1.42 -9.67
C THR A 123 0.18 -1.84 -10.87
N PHE A 124 -0.43 -1.95 -12.05
CA PHE A 124 0.30 -2.25 -13.28
C PHE A 124 1.19 -1.08 -13.69
N SER A 125 0.72 0.17 -13.55
CA SER A 125 1.56 1.34 -13.78
C SER A 125 2.78 1.37 -12.85
N ASP A 126 2.62 1.06 -11.56
CA ASP A 126 3.77 0.92 -10.63
C ASP A 126 4.79 -0.11 -11.14
N LEU A 127 4.32 -1.31 -11.48
CA LEU A 127 5.18 -2.41 -11.90
C LEU A 127 5.90 -2.11 -13.22
N THR A 128 5.15 -1.67 -14.24
CA THR A 128 5.71 -1.33 -15.55
C THR A 128 6.72 -0.20 -15.43
N LEU A 129 6.40 0.84 -14.67
CA LEU A 129 7.30 1.96 -14.47
C LEU A 129 8.58 1.54 -13.74
N ARG A 130 8.48 0.72 -12.70
CA ARG A 130 9.66 0.20 -11.99
C ARG A 130 10.56 -0.63 -12.89
N VAL A 131 10.00 -1.53 -13.70
CA VAL A 131 10.77 -2.35 -14.64
C VAL A 131 11.43 -1.49 -15.72
N ALA A 132 10.68 -0.57 -16.33
CA ALA A 132 11.19 0.33 -17.36
C ALA A 132 12.30 1.25 -16.81
N LEU A 133 12.08 1.88 -15.66
CA LEU A 133 13.08 2.74 -15.03
C LEU A 133 14.32 1.97 -14.59
N ALA A 134 14.17 0.77 -14.04
CA ALA A 134 15.31 -0.07 -13.70
C ALA A 134 16.13 -0.42 -14.96
N ALA A 135 15.47 -0.78 -16.06
CA ALA A 135 16.14 -1.12 -17.33
C ALA A 135 16.84 0.07 -17.99
N VAL A 136 16.29 1.29 -17.87
CA VAL A 136 16.89 2.50 -18.44
C VAL A 136 17.96 3.07 -17.53
N LEU A 137 17.66 3.29 -16.24
CA LEU A 137 18.59 3.92 -15.30
C LEU A 137 19.80 3.03 -14.99
N SER A 138 19.67 1.70 -15.05
CA SER A 138 20.81 0.79 -14.89
C SER A 138 21.87 0.92 -15.99
N LYS A 139 21.49 1.40 -17.18
CA LYS A 139 22.40 1.64 -18.31
C LYS A 139 23.09 3.01 -18.25
N THR A 140 22.70 3.87 -17.32
CA THR A 140 23.32 5.20 -17.11
C THR A 140 24.49 5.11 -16.13
N ALA A 141 25.19 6.23 -15.91
CA ALA A 141 26.25 6.34 -14.91
C ALA A 141 25.81 5.99 -13.46
N LEU A 142 24.50 5.89 -13.21
CA LEU A 142 23.94 5.48 -11.91
C LEU A 142 24.09 3.98 -11.63
N GLY A 143 24.24 3.13 -12.66
CA GLY A 143 24.40 1.69 -12.54
C GLY A 143 23.37 1.06 -11.58
N THR A 144 23.85 0.39 -10.53
CA THR A 144 23.02 -0.27 -9.50
C THR A 144 22.16 0.71 -8.70
N THR A 145 22.61 1.95 -8.49
CA THR A 145 21.81 2.97 -7.80
C THR A 145 20.59 3.35 -8.62
N GLY A 146 20.69 3.32 -9.96
CA GLY A 146 19.56 3.55 -10.86
C GLY A 146 18.43 2.52 -10.66
N ILE A 147 18.79 1.26 -10.39
CA ILE A 147 17.83 0.20 -10.07
C ILE A 147 17.12 0.50 -8.75
N TRP A 148 17.86 0.98 -7.74
CA TRP A 148 17.29 1.31 -6.43
C TRP A 148 16.35 2.51 -6.50
N LEU A 149 16.66 3.51 -7.33
CA LEU A 149 15.83 4.71 -7.52
C LEU A 149 14.52 4.42 -8.27
N ALA A 150 14.47 3.35 -9.07
CA ALA A 150 13.24 2.95 -9.76
C ALA A 150 12.08 2.67 -8.77
N TRP A 151 12.39 2.19 -7.56
CA TRP A 151 11.39 1.88 -6.53
C TRP A 151 10.71 3.15 -5.99
N PRO A 152 11.43 4.14 -5.41
CA PRO A 152 10.88 5.42 -5.01
C PRO A 152 10.06 6.14 -6.08
N ILE A 153 10.57 6.17 -7.32
CA ILE A 153 9.91 6.87 -8.42
C ILE A 153 8.60 6.16 -8.78
N GLY A 154 8.63 4.83 -8.88
CA GLY A 154 7.45 4.00 -9.08
C GLY A 154 6.38 4.24 -8.04
N TRP A 155 6.77 4.13 -6.76
CA TRP A 155 5.86 4.37 -5.64
C TRP A 155 5.29 5.77 -5.67
N THR A 156 6.08 6.80 -5.96
CA THR A 156 5.60 8.19 -5.99
C THR A 156 4.53 8.40 -7.06
N ILE A 157 4.80 7.96 -8.29
CA ILE A 157 3.85 8.12 -9.40
C ILE A 157 2.59 7.28 -9.16
N ALA A 158 2.75 6.04 -8.71
CA ALA A 158 1.62 5.17 -8.43
C ALA A 158 0.77 5.67 -7.26
N THR A 159 1.39 6.25 -6.22
CA THR A 159 0.68 6.90 -5.11
C THR A 159 -0.15 8.07 -5.61
N ALA A 160 0.44 8.94 -6.44
CA ALA A 160 -0.28 10.06 -7.01
C ALA A 160 -1.50 9.60 -7.81
N LEU A 161 -1.34 8.57 -8.66
CA LEU A 161 -2.46 7.96 -9.40
C LEU A 161 -3.54 7.40 -8.46
N SER A 162 -3.18 6.65 -7.42
CA SER A 162 -4.13 6.09 -6.46
C SER A 162 -4.90 7.17 -5.70
N LEU A 163 -4.22 8.24 -5.28
CA LEU A 163 -4.85 9.37 -4.60
C LEU A 163 -5.78 10.17 -5.53
N ILE A 164 -5.39 10.39 -6.79
CA ILE A 164 -6.26 11.02 -7.80
C ILE A 164 -7.49 10.16 -8.04
N PHE A 165 -7.33 8.84 -8.20
CA PHE A 165 -8.44 7.92 -8.43
C PHE A 165 -9.40 7.81 -7.26
N TYR A 166 -8.88 7.92 -6.03
CA TYR A 166 -9.68 8.06 -4.82
C TYR A 166 -10.44 9.40 -4.79
N GLY A 167 -9.75 10.52 -5.03
CA GLY A 167 -10.35 11.86 -4.98
C GLY A 167 -11.40 12.12 -6.07
N THR A 168 -11.19 11.55 -7.26
CA THR A 168 -12.11 11.64 -8.41
C THR A 168 -13.13 10.50 -8.48
N ALA A 169 -13.19 9.64 -7.46
CA ALA A 169 -14.20 8.58 -7.42
C ALA A 169 -15.59 9.17 -7.22
N ASP A 170 -16.53 8.81 -8.09
CA ASP A 170 -17.94 9.16 -7.93
C ASP A 170 -18.61 8.24 -6.90
N TRP A 171 -18.37 8.54 -5.63
CA TRP A 171 -18.88 7.76 -4.49
C TRP A 171 -20.40 7.54 -4.55
N LYS A 172 -21.18 8.48 -5.11
CA LYS A 172 -22.63 8.34 -5.24
C LYS A 172 -23.01 7.19 -6.16
N LYS A 173 -22.30 7.03 -7.28
CA LYS A 173 -22.49 5.92 -8.22
C LYS A 173 -22.17 4.57 -7.59
N TYR A 174 -21.13 4.51 -6.75
CA TYR A 174 -20.71 3.26 -6.11
C TYR A 174 -21.63 2.84 -4.95
N VAL A 175 -22.17 3.81 -4.19
CA VAL A 175 -23.20 3.56 -3.16
C VAL A 175 -24.49 3.04 -3.80
N LYS A 176 -24.97 3.69 -4.87
CA LYS A 176 -26.16 3.24 -5.58
C LYS A 176 -26.00 1.83 -6.18
N LYS A 177 -24.77 1.46 -6.54
CA LYS A 177 -24.47 0.10 -7.03
C LYS A 177 -24.50 -0.92 -5.89
N SER A 178 -24.01 -0.59 -4.70
CA SER A 178 -24.03 -1.50 -3.54
C SER A 178 -25.43 -1.70 -2.99
N GLU A 179 -26.26 -0.65 -2.92
CA GLU A 179 -27.67 -0.74 -2.51
C GLU A 179 -28.47 -1.67 -3.42
N LYS A 180 -28.26 -1.61 -4.75
CA LYS A 180 -28.93 -2.49 -5.72
C LYS A 180 -28.47 -3.95 -5.67
N SER A 181 -27.35 -4.25 -5.02
CA SER A 181 -26.83 -5.61 -4.88
C SER A 181 -27.20 -6.26 -3.55
N ILE A 182 -27.90 -5.55 -2.65
CA ILE A 182 -28.57 -6.17 -1.50
C ILE A 182 -29.70 -7.01 -2.10
N PRO A 183 -29.61 -8.35 -2.08
CA PRO A 183 -30.62 -9.17 -2.72
C PRO A 183 -31.91 -9.11 -1.90
N VAL A 184 -33.02 -9.21 -2.62
CA VAL A 184 -34.38 -9.49 -2.13
C VAL A 184 -34.44 -10.75 -1.24
N GLU A 185 -33.35 -11.52 -1.12
CA GLU A 185 -33.22 -12.68 -0.21
C GLU A 185 -33.42 -12.34 1.26
N ALA A 186 -33.06 -11.14 1.74
CA ALA A 186 -33.35 -10.77 3.14
C ALA A 186 -34.87 -10.60 3.39
N GLU A 187 -35.62 -10.17 2.37
CA GLU A 187 -37.08 -10.00 2.42
C GLU A 187 -37.79 -11.35 2.23
N ASN A 188 -37.21 -12.25 1.42
CA ASN A 188 -37.73 -13.62 1.23
C ASN A 188 -37.42 -14.54 2.43
N ASP A 189 -36.25 -14.43 3.07
CA ASP A 189 -35.90 -15.21 4.26
C ASP A 189 -36.74 -14.79 5.47
N GLU A 190 -37.01 -13.49 5.64
CA GLU A 190 -37.95 -12.99 6.66
C GLU A 190 -39.39 -13.45 6.36
N ALA A 191 -39.84 -13.38 5.09
CA ALA A 191 -41.17 -13.86 4.70
C ALA A 191 -41.34 -15.39 4.82
N GLU A 192 -40.29 -16.18 4.56
CA GLU A 192 -40.29 -17.64 4.80
C GLU A 192 -40.30 -17.99 6.29
N LEU A 193 -39.61 -17.22 7.13
CA LEU A 193 -39.65 -17.39 8.59
C LEU A 193 -41.01 -16.99 9.20
N GLU A 194 -41.64 -15.93 8.70
CA GLU A 194 -43.00 -15.53 9.11
C GLU A 194 -44.04 -16.57 8.67
N MET A 195 -43.95 -17.12 7.45
CA MET A 195 -44.84 -18.21 7.00
C MET A 195 -44.66 -19.53 7.77
N GLN A 196 -43.49 -19.79 8.38
CA GLN A 196 -43.23 -20.98 9.19
C GLN A 196 -43.70 -20.85 10.64
N THR A 197 -44.14 -19.66 11.06
CA THR A 197 -44.56 -19.37 12.44
C THR A 197 -46.06 -19.12 12.61
N GLU A 198 -46.85 -19.15 11.53
CA GLU A 198 -48.32 -19.29 11.52
C GLU A 198 -48.77 -20.75 11.35
#